data_AF-A0A2G2YFI8-F1
#
_entry.id   AF-A0A2G2YFI8-F1
#
_cell.length_a   1.000
_cell.length_b   1.000
_cell.length_c   1.000
_cell.angle_alpha   90.00
_cell.angle_beta   90.00
_cell.angle_gamma   90.00
#
_symmetry.space_group_name_H-M   'P 1'
#
loop_
_entity.id
_entity.type
_entity.pdbx_description
1 polymer ?
#
loop_
_entity_poly.entity_id
_entity_poly.type
_entity_poly.pdbx_seq_one_letter_code
_entity_poly.pdbx_strand_id
1 'polypeptide(L)'
;MQVHPSSVLNPDEDGMLPNYVVYHELIVTSRPFMRNVCAVEMRWVAPIIAKLEKLNVSKLSGGSSQTDKQIQEVTSTVEKKELAAIQSPEDCDNRIQAARERFLARKRQK
;
A
#
# COMPACT_ATOMS: atom_id res chain seq x y z
N MET A 1 -8.93 -1.30 -2.06
CA MET A 1 -8.17 -2.05 -3.09
C MET A 1 -8.99 -2.02 -4.36
N GLN A 2 -8.40 -1.75 -5.53
CA GLN A 2 -9.10 -1.68 -6.83
C GLN A 2 -8.54 -2.71 -7.81
N VAL A 3 -9.35 -3.16 -8.76
CA VAL A 3 -8.86 -3.96 -9.89
C VAL A 3 -8.04 -3.04 -10.81
N HIS A 4 -6.87 -3.50 -11.25
CA HIS A 4 -6.02 -2.71 -12.15
C HIS A 4 -6.76 -2.41 -13.47
N PRO A 5 -6.66 -1.20 -14.05
CA PRO A 5 -7.36 -0.85 -15.29
C PRO A 5 -7.04 -1.74 -16.49
N SER A 6 -5.87 -2.40 -16.49
CA SER A 6 -5.49 -3.36 -17.53
C SER A 6 -6.05 -4.78 -17.31
N SER A 7 -6.88 -4.98 -16.30
CA SER A 7 -7.49 -6.29 -16.04
C SER A 7 -8.53 -6.62 -17.10
N VAL A 8 -8.68 -7.90 -17.43
CA VAL A 8 -9.73 -8.41 -18.33
C VAL A 8 -11.02 -8.71 -17.56
N LEU A 9 -11.02 -8.54 -16.23
CA LEU A 9 -12.20 -8.77 -15.39
C LEU A 9 -13.25 -7.68 -15.64
N ASN A 10 -14.24 -8.02 -16.45
CA ASN A 10 -15.35 -7.12 -16.76
C ASN A 10 -16.42 -7.20 -15.67
N PRO A 11 -17.08 -6.06 -15.36
CA PRO A 11 -18.29 -6.08 -14.54
C PRO A 11 -19.42 -6.81 -15.25
N ASP A 12 -20.41 -7.26 -14.47
CA ASP A 12 -21.67 -7.79 -15.00
C ASP A 12 -22.58 -6.69 -15.58
N GLU A 13 -23.77 -7.08 -16.04
CA GLU A 13 -24.77 -6.17 -16.63
C GLU A 13 -25.21 -5.05 -15.67
N ASP A 14 -25.12 -5.29 -14.36
CA ASP A 14 -25.43 -4.31 -13.30
C ASP A 14 -24.22 -3.44 -12.94
N GLY A 15 -23.08 -3.63 -13.60
CA GLY A 15 -21.85 -2.89 -13.35
C GLY A 15 -21.05 -3.41 -12.15
N MET A 16 -21.41 -4.57 -11.60
CA MET A 16 -20.82 -5.12 -10.39
C MET A 16 -19.69 -6.11 -10.72
N LEU A 17 -18.65 -6.07 -9.90
CA LEU A 17 -17.56 -7.06 -9.97
C LEU A 17 -17.95 -8.32 -9.17
N PRO A 18 -17.37 -9.49 -9.49
CA PRO A 18 -17.60 -10.71 -8.73
C PRO A 18 -17.27 -10.54 -7.24
N ASN A 19 -18.08 -11.17 -6.38
CA ASN A 19 -17.95 -11.08 -4.92
C ASN A 19 -16.60 -11.58 -4.38
N TYR A 20 -15.99 -12.55 -5.06
CA TYR A 20 -14.72 -13.14 -4.66
C TYR A 20 -13.77 -13.22 -5.85
N VAL A 21 -12.52 -12.83 -5.61
CA VAL A 21 -11.46 -12.85 -6.61
C VAL A 21 -10.15 -13.34 -6.02
N VAL A 22 -9.30 -13.92 -6.86
CA VAL A 22 -7.89 -14.20 -6.56
C VAL A 22 -7.03 -13.30 -7.43
N TYR A 23 -6.02 -12.67 -6.83
CA TYR A 23 -5.04 -11.86 -7.53
C TYR A 23 -3.66 -12.52 -7.45
N HIS A 24 -2.86 -12.37 -8.51
CA HIS A 24 -1.49 -12.87 -8.50
C HIS A 24 -0.54 -11.89 -7.80
N GLU A 25 -0.75 -10.59 -8.02
CA GLU A 25 0.10 -9.55 -7.47
C GLU A 25 -0.71 -8.35 -7.00
N LEU A 26 -0.17 -7.66 -5.99
CA LEU A 26 -0.70 -6.40 -5.49
C LEU A 26 0.32 -5.31 -5.74
N ILE A 27 -0.02 -4.35 -6.60
CA ILE A 27 0.82 -3.22 -6.94
C ILE A 27 0.45 -2.06 -6.01
N VAL A 28 1.38 -1.64 -5.16
CA VAL A 28 1.20 -0.52 -4.23
C VAL A 28 1.84 0.73 -4.83
N THR A 29 1.00 1.67 -5.26
CA THR A 29 1.41 3.01 -5.74
C THR A 29 0.68 4.08 -4.92
N SER A 30 0.31 5.23 -5.51
CA SER A 30 -0.62 6.18 -4.87
C SER A 30 -1.99 5.56 -4.60
N ARG A 31 -2.40 4.57 -5.40
CA ARG A 31 -3.57 3.72 -5.14
C ARG A 31 -3.14 2.25 -5.30
N PRO A 32 -3.54 1.37 -4.38
CA PRO A 32 -3.17 -0.04 -4.50
C PRO A 32 -4.11 -0.76 -5.48
N PHE A 33 -3.50 -1.49 -6.44
CA PHE A 33 -4.19 -2.20 -7.52
C PHE A 33 -3.87 -3.69 -7.50
N MET A 34 -4.90 -4.52 -7.71
CA MET A 34 -4.78 -5.96 -7.93
C MET A 34 -4.56 -6.24 -9.41
N ARG A 35 -3.53 -7.03 -9.76
CA ARG A 35 -3.23 -7.41 -11.14
C ARG A 35 -3.24 -8.93 -11.31
N ASN A 36 -3.57 -9.36 -12.53
CA ASN A 36 -3.86 -10.74 -12.91
C ASN A 36 -4.94 -11.32 -12.00
N VAL A 37 -6.15 -10.77 -12.11
CA VAL A 37 -7.29 -11.07 -11.23
C VAL A 37 -8.21 -12.09 -11.90
N CYS A 38 -8.67 -13.08 -11.15
CA CYS A 38 -9.62 -14.10 -11.60
C CYS A 38 -10.81 -14.20 -10.63
N ALA A 39 -12.02 -14.31 -11.18
CA ALA A 39 -13.23 -14.55 -10.40
C ALA A 39 -13.24 -15.98 -9.82
N VAL A 40 -13.67 -16.12 -8.58
CA VAL A 40 -13.78 -17.43 -7.92
C VAL A 40 -15.08 -17.53 -7.13
N GLU A 41 -15.49 -18.75 -6.82
CA GLU A 41 -16.59 -19.00 -5.90
C GLU A 41 -16.08 -19.44 -4.52
N MET A 42 -16.75 -18.99 -3.46
CA MET A 42 -16.39 -19.34 -2.08
C MET A 42 -16.33 -20.85 -1.85
N ARG A 43 -17.21 -21.64 -2.49
CA ARG A 43 -17.22 -23.11 -2.38
C ARG A 43 -15.90 -23.77 -2.83
N TRP A 44 -15.18 -23.16 -3.77
CA TRP A 44 -13.88 -23.68 -4.24
C TRP A 44 -12.75 -23.34 -3.27
N VAL A 45 -12.86 -22.20 -2.60
CA VAL A 45 -11.82 -21.66 -1.72
C VAL A 45 -11.95 -22.18 -0.28
N ALA A 46 -13.17 -22.45 0.19
CA ALA A 46 -13.43 -22.87 1.58
C ALA A 46 -12.59 -24.09 2.05
N PRO A 47 -12.41 -25.17 1.25
CA PRO A 47 -11.56 -26.29 1.65
C PRO A 47 -10.07 -25.91 1.78
N ILE A 48 -9.62 -24.88 1.05
CA ILE A 48 -8.25 -24.38 1.08
C ILE A 48 -8.04 -23.52 2.33
N ILE A 49 -9.00 -22.66 2.66
CA ILE A 49 -8.99 -21.85 3.89
C ILE A 49 -8.93 -22.74 5.13
N ALA A 50 -9.74 -23.79 5.20
CA ALA A 50 -9.72 -24.73 6.32
C ALA A 50 -8.37 -25.45 6.50
N LYS A 51 -7.57 -25.58 5.44
CA LYS A 51 -6.19 -26.09 5.52
C LYS A 51 -5.21 -25.02 5.99
N LEU A 52 -5.39 -23.77 5.54
CA LEU A 52 -4.57 -22.61 5.93
C LEU A 52 -4.72 -22.26 7.42
N GLU A 53 -5.91 -22.38 7.99
CA GLU A 53 -6.17 -22.09 9.43
C GLU A 53 -5.31 -22.94 10.38
N LYS A 54 -4.92 -24.15 9.97
CA LYS A 54 -4.10 -25.05 10.77
C LYS A 54 -2.60 -24.78 10.63
N LEU A 55 -2.19 -23.88 9.71
CA LEU A 55 -0.79 -23.58 9.47
C LEU A 55 -0.25 -22.63 10.53
N ASN A 56 0.93 -22.97 11.05
CA ASN A 56 1.64 -22.11 11.98
C ASN A 56 2.51 -21.11 11.20
N VAL A 57 1.97 -19.91 11.00
CA VAL A 57 2.64 -18.84 10.22
C VAL A 57 4.00 -18.49 10.81
N SER A 58 4.14 -18.41 12.13
CA SER A 58 5.40 -18.03 12.79
C SER A 58 6.51 -19.05 12.61
N LYS A 59 6.18 -20.34 12.53
CA LYS A 59 7.13 -21.41 12.16
C LYS A 59 7.51 -21.36 10.69
N LEU A 60 6.57 -21.01 9.81
CA LEU A 60 6.78 -20.98 8.37
C LEU A 60 7.44 -19.68 7.87
N SER A 61 7.40 -18.61 8.66
CA SER A 61 7.97 -17.30 8.31
C SER A 61 9.48 -17.19 8.56
N GLY A 62 10.17 -18.30 8.85
CA GLY A 62 11.63 -18.32 8.99
C GLY A 62 12.18 -17.81 10.33
N GLY A 63 11.33 -17.69 11.37
CA GLY A 63 11.80 -17.48 12.74
C GLY A 63 12.27 -16.06 13.05
N SER A 64 11.32 -15.15 13.23
CA SER A 64 11.49 -14.03 14.15
C SER A 64 10.22 -13.95 14.99
N SER A 65 10.26 -14.54 16.18
CA SER A 65 9.23 -14.35 17.20
C SER A 65 9.33 -12.92 17.75
N GLN A 66 9.09 -11.91 16.92
CA GLN A 66 8.62 -10.64 17.42
C GLN A 66 7.11 -10.75 17.48
N THR A 67 6.67 -11.04 18.70
CA THR A 67 5.29 -11.11 19.16
C THR A 67 4.40 -10.08 18.47
N ASP A 68 3.15 -10.47 18.23
CA ASP A 68 2.03 -9.76 17.59
C ASP A 68 1.66 -8.36 18.17
N LYS A 69 2.53 -7.77 19.01
CA LYS A 69 2.38 -6.42 19.56
C LYS A 69 2.80 -5.31 18.58
N GLN A 70 3.64 -5.59 17.58
CA GLN A 70 4.13 -4.56 16.65
C GLN A 70 3.16 -4.23 15.50
N ILE A 71 2.22 -5.11 15.13
CA ILE A 71 1.32 -4.85 13.99
C ILE A 71 0.33 -3.71 14.32
N GLN A 72 -0.09 -3.56 15.59
CA GLN A 72 -0.86 -2.39 16.04
C GLN A 72 -0.05 -1.08 16.07
N GLU A 73 1.28 -1.17 16.20
CA GLU A 73 2.16 -0.01 16.20
C GLU A 73 2.46 0.49 14.77
N VAL A 74 2.41 -0.40 13.77
CA VAL A 74 2.59 -0.03 12.36
C VAL A 74 1.36 0.70 11.79
N THR A 75 0.14 0.28 12.12
CA THR A 75 -1.08 1.01 11.70
C THR A 75 -1.17 2.40 12.34
N SER A 76 -0.74 2.55 13.60
CA SER A 76 -0.72 3.85 14.27
C SER A 76 0.46 4.75 13.86
N THR A 77 1.58 4.19 13.39
CA THR A 77 2.70 4.99 12.85
C THR A 77 2.48 5.48 11.42
N VAL A 78 1.67 4.79 10.60
CA VAL A 78 1.27 5.29 9.27
C VAL A 78 0.38 6.54 9.41
N GLU A 79 -0.60 6.52 10.32
CA GLU A 79 -1.43 7.69 10.62
C GLU A 79 -0.61 8.87 11.18
N LYS A 80 0.41 8.58 12.01
CA LYS A 80 1.29 9.61 12.58
C LYS A 80 2.30 10.16 11.56
N LYS A 81 2.67 9.40 10.53
CA LYS A 81 3.59 9.83 9.48
C LYS A 81 2.91 10.68 8.41
N GLU A 82 1.62 10.49 8.16
CA GLU A 82 0.82 11.42 7.34
C GLU A 82 0.63 12.79 8.03
N LEU A 83 0.53 12.82 9.36
CA LEU A 83 0.46 14.07 10.13
C LEU A 83 1.83 14.76 10.32
N ALA A 84 2.94 14.00 10.34
CA ALA A 84 4.30 14.56 10.47
C ALA A 84 4.92 15.05 9.14
N ALA A 85 4.30 14.70 8.00
CA ALA A 85 4.74 15.19 6.69
C ALA A 85 4.27 16.62 6.37
N ILE A 86 3.39 17.19 7.21
CA ILE A 86 3.10 18.62 7.19
C ILE A 86 4.22 19.32 7.99
N GLN A 87 5.40 19.42 7.40
CA GLN A 87 6.34 20.48 7.78
C GLN A 87 5.58 21.80 7.64
N SER A 88 5.71 22.71 8.60
CA SER A 88 4.97 23.98 8.56
C SER A 88 5.25 24.67 7.21
N PRO A 89 4.26 25.33 6.59
CA PRO A 89 4.46 26.01 5.33
C PRO A 89 5.66 26.99 5.36
N GLU A 90 5.90 27.57 6.53
CA GLU A 90 7.03 28.46 6.81
C GLU A 90 8.39 27.78 6.62
N ASP A 91 8.57 26.53 7.06
CA ASP A 91 9.83 25.80 6.87
C ASP A 91 10.10 25.44 5.40
N CYS A 92 9.04 25.18 4.62
CA CYS A 92 9.16 24.95 3.18
C CYS A 92 9.59 26.23 2.45
N ASP A 93 8.91 27.34 2.73
CA ASP A 93 9.19 28.64 2.11
C ASP A 93 10.58 29.17 2.48
N ASN A 94 11.00 29.00 3.74
CA ASN A 94 12.34 29.34 4.22
C ASN A 94 13.43 28.56 3.45
N ARG A 95 13.22 27.27 3.18
CA ARG A 95 14.14 26.45 2.40
C ARG A 95 14.22 26.90 0.94
N ILE A 96 13.09 27.29 0.35
CA ILE A 96 13.02 27.79 -1.03
C ILE A 96 13.77 29.14 -1.15
N GLN A 97 13.57 30.06 -0.20
CA GLN A 97 14.26 31.35 -0.19
C GLN A 97 15.78 31.18 -0.04
N ALA A 98 16.22 30.36 0.92
CA ALA A 98 17.64 30.08 1.12
C ALA A 98 18.32 29.48 -0.13
N ALA A 99 17.62 28.61 -0.86
CA ALA A 99 18.13 28.05 -2.12
C ALA A 99 18.26 29.13 -3.21
N ARG A 100 17.27 30.04 -3.32
CA ARG A 100 17.30 31.15 -4.29
C ARG A 100 18.43 32.13 -4.01
N GLU A 101 18.65 32.50 -2.75
CA GLU A 101 19.74 33.41 -2.36
C GLU A 101 21.11 32.86 -2.72
N ARG A 102 21.35 31.58 -2.42
CA ARG A 102 22.61 30.89 -2.79
C ARG A 102 22.85 30.91 -4.30
N PHE A 103 21.79 30.73 -5.09
CA PHE A 103 21.89 30.79 -6.55
C PHE A 103 22.21 32.20 -7.04
N LEU A 104 21.54 33.22 -6.50
CA LEU A 104 21.79 34.63 -6.86
C LEU A 104 23.18 35.10 -6.44
N ALA A 105 23.67 34.69 -5.28
CA ALA A 105 25.02 34.99 -4.81
C ALA A 105 26.09 34.43 -5.77
N ARG A 106 25.91 33.18 -6.23
CA ARG A 106 26.78 32.57 -7.25
C ARG A 106 26.70 33.30 -8.59
N LYS A 107 25.51 33.74 -9.01
CA LYS A 107 25.32 34.43 -10.29
C LYS A 107 25.96 35.83 -10.30
N ARG A 108 26.01 36.52 -9.16
CA ARG A 108 26.61 37.87 -9.03
C ARG A 108 28.14 37.87 -9.06
N GLN A 109 28.78 36.73 -8.86
CA GLN A 109 30.25 36.57 -8.90
C GLN A 109 30.77 36.12 -10.27
N LYS A 110 29.91 36.11 -11.30
CA LYS A 110 30.23 35.72 -12.67
C LYS A 110 29.81 36.84 -13.61
#